data_AF-A0A7V9ZKQ3-F1
#
_entry.id   AF-A0A7V9ZKQ3-F1
#
_cell.length_a   1.000
_cell.length_b   1.000
_cell.length_c   1.000
_cell.angle_alpha   90.00
_cell.angle_beta   90.00
_cell.angle_gamma   90.00
#
_symmetry.space_group_name_H-M   'P 1'
#
loop_
_entity.id
_entity.type
_entity.pdbx_description
1 polymer ?
#
loop_
_entity_poly.entity_id
_entity_poly.type
_entity_poly.pdbx_seq_one_letter_code
_entity_poly.pdbx_strand_id
1 'polypeptide(L)' 'MLKIDLKGKIAFIAGIGDDQGYGWAIAKSLAEAGATIIVGTWVPLLKILNTNLSSGKYDQSRQLSDGSL' A
#
# COMPACT_ATOMS: atom_id res chain seq x y z
N MET A 1 -19.85 -0.22 14.67
CA MET A 1 -18.72 0.67 14.32
C MET A 1 -19.11 1.50 13.11
N LEU A 2 -18.78 2.79 13.10
CA LEU A 2 -18.94 3.64 11.92
C LEU A 2 -17.87 3.24 10.89
N LYS A 3 -18.28 2.93 9.67
CA LYS A 3 -17.36 2.52 8.61
C LYS A 3 -16.64 3.74 8.04
N ILE A 4 -15.31 3.67 7.92
CA ILE A 4 -14.53 4.66 7.17
C ILE A 4 -14.65 4.31 5.69
N ASP A 5 -15.21 5.21 4.87
CA ASP A 5 -15.36 5.04 3.43
C ASP A 5 -14.57 6.13 2.70
N LEU A 6 -13.53 5.71 1.98
CA LEU A 6 -12.63 6.55 1.19
C LEU A 6 -12.75 6.24 -0.31
N LYS A 7 -13.81 5.56 -0.76
CA LYS A 7 -14.05 5.31 -2.18
C LYS A 7 -14.05 6.62 -2.98
N GLY A 8 -13.36 6.61 -4.12
CA GLY A 8 -13.19 7.78 -4.98
C GLY A 8 -12.20 8.83 -4.45
N LYS A 9 -11.50 8.55 -3.33
CA LYS A 9 -10.38 9.38 -2.86
C LYS A 9 -9.05 8.79 -3.31
N ILE A 10 -8.09 9.67 -3.54
CA ILE A 10 -6.71 9.30 -3.89
C ILE A 10 -5.81 9.75 -2.73
N ALA A 11 -4.98 8.84 -2.22
CA ALA A 11 -4.01 9.11 -1.17
C ALA A 11 -2.58 8.96 -1.71
N PHE A 12 -1.78 10.01 -1.61
CA PHE A 12 -0.34 9.95 -1.85
C PHE A 12 0.40 9.72 -0.52
N ILE A 13 1.20 8.66 -0.45
CA ILE A 13 1.93 8.27 0.76
C ILE A 13 3.43 8.31 0.49
N ALA A 14 4.11 9.31 1.06
CA ALA A 14 5.55 9.44 1.00
C ALA A 14 6.22 8.63 2.11
N GLY A 15 7.20 7.79 1.76
CA GLY A 15 8.02 7.04 2.71
C GLY A 15 7.70 5.55 2.84
N ILE A 16 7.34 4.87 1.74
CA ILE A 16 7.22 3.41 1.70
C ILE A 16 8.42 2.83 0.96
N GLY A 17 9.16 1.94 1.62
CA GLY A 17 10.31 1.22 1.05
C GLY A 17 10.20 -0.32 1.10
N ASP A 18 9.31 -0.85 1.93
CA ASP A 18 9.02 -2.27 2.12
C ASP A 18 7.62 -2.45 2.75
N ASP A 19 7.26 -3.68 3.10
CA ASP A 19 5.98 -4.07 3.68
C ASP A 19 5.97 -4.19 5.22
N GLN A 20 7.04 -3.77 5.89
CA GLN A 20 7.20 -3.90 7.35
C GLN A 20 7.01 -2.56 8.08
N GLY A 21 7.11 -1.44 7.36
CA GLY A 21 6.98 -0.10 7.94
C GLY A 21 5.55 0.42 8.13
N TYR A 22 5.40 1.48 8.92
CA TYR A 22 4.10 2.14 9.13
C TYR A 22 3.49 2.73 7.85
N GLY A 23 4.31 3.21 6.91
CA GLY A 23 3.82 3.70 5.62
C GLY A 23 3.01 2.63 4.87
N TRP A 24 3.46 1.38 4.90
CA TRP A 24 2.75 0.24 4.34
C TRP A 24 1.45 -0.07 5.08
N ALA A 25 1.49 -0.10 6.42
CA ALA A 25 0.30 -0.33 7.24
C ALA A 25 -0.79 0.73 7.01
N ILE A 26 -0.38 2.00 6.85
CA ILE A 26 -1.28 3.11 6.51
C ILE A 26 -1.84 2.90 5.10
N ALA A 27 -0.99 2.60 4.11
CA ALA A 27 -1.42 2.32 2.74
C ALA A 27 -2.48 1.23 2.68
N LYS A 28 -2.24 0.11 3.36
CA LYS A 28 -3.18 -1.00 3.47
C LYS A 28 -4.49 -0.57 4.12
N SER A 29 -4.43 0.15 5.23
CA SER A 29 -5.65 0.61 5.94
C SER A 29 -6.50 1.57 5.10
N LEU A 30 -5.85 2.45 4.33
CA LEU A 30 -6.55 3.36 3.42
C LEU A 30 -7.13 2.62 2.19
N ALA A 31 -6.42 1.61 1.69
CA ALA A 31 -6.90 0.74 0.62
C ALA A 31 -8.12 -0.10 1.08
N GLU A 32 -8.11 -0.64 2.32
CA GLU A 32 -9.26 -1.31 2.94
C GLU A 32 -10.49 -0.39 3.06
N ALA A 33 -10.27 0.91 3.23
CA ALA A 33 -11.33 1.91 3.19
C ALA A 33 -11.77 2.30 1.77
N GLY A 34 -11.13 1.78 0.72
CA GLY A 34 -11.46 2.00 -0.69
C GLY A 34 -10.73 3.15 -1.37
N ALA A 35 -9.68 3.70 -0.77
CA ALA A 35 -8.88 4.75 -1.41
C ALA A 35 -7.97 4.18 -2.51
N THR A 36 -7.75 4.94 -3.58
CA THR A 36 -6.66 4.68 -4.52
C THR A 36 -5.34 5.16 -3.93
N ILE A 37 -4.33 4.28 -3.87
CA ILE A 37 -3.05 4.59 -3.25
C ILE A 37 -1.99 4.92 -4.31
N ILE A 38 -1.28 6.03 -4.10
CA ILE A 38 -0.07 6.40 -4.84
C ILE A 38 1.09 6.42 -3.85
N VAL A 39 2.20 5.77 -4.19
CA VAL A 39 3.34 5.61 -3.30
C VAL A 39 4.51 6.49 -3.76
N GLY A 40 5.06 7.26 -2.82
CA GLY A 40 6.34 7.94 -2.96
C GLY A 40 7.44 7.19 -2.21
N THR A 41 8.44 6.69 -2.93
CA THR A 41 9.55 5.91 -2.38
C THR A 41 10.86 6.68 -2.48
N TRP A 42 11.72 6.50 -1.48
CA TRP A 42 13.08 7.04 -1.53
C TRP A 42 13.86 6.43 -2.71
N VAL A 43 14.45 7.27 -3.55
CA VAL A 43 15.03 6.86 -4.86
C VAL A 43 15.96 5.63 -4.78
N PRO A 44 16.88 5.50 -3.80
CA PRO A 44 17.73 4.31 -3.66
C PRO A 44 16.98 2.98 -3.43
N LEU A 45 15.76 3.02 -2.88
CA LEU A 45 14.94 1.82 -2.65
C LEU A 45 13.96 1.52 -3.80
N LEU A 46 13.82 2.42 -4.78
CA LEU A 46 12.81 2.29 -5.82
C LEU A 46 12.97 1.00 -6.64
N LYS A 47 14.22 0.65 -7.00
CA LYS A 47 14.49 -0.57 -7.80
C LYS A 47 14.08 -1.84 -7.04
N ILE A 48 14.52 -1.97 -5.78
CA ILE A 48 14.24 -3.18 -5.00
C ILE A 48 12.76 -3.30 -4.64
N LEU A 49 12.09 -2.18 -4.33
CA LEU A 49 10.65 -2.17 -4.07
C LEU A 49 9.87 -2.68 -5.29
N ASN A 50 10.16 -2.12 -6.48
CA ASN A 50 9.51 -2.55 -7.72
C ASN A 50 9.80 -4.01 -8.06
N THR A 51 11.04 -4.47 -7.90
CA THR A 51 11.39 -5.88 -8.14
C THR A 51 10.60 -6.80 -7.21
N ASN A 52 10.60 -6.54 -5.89
CA ASN A 52 9.88 -7.34 -4.92
C ASN A 52 8.37 -7.34 -5.14
N LEU A 53 7.81 -6.19 -5.54
CA LEU A 53 6.39 -6.08 -5.89
C LEU A 53 6.06 -6.94 -7.12
N SER A 54 6.86 -6.84 -8.18
CA SER A 54 6.67 -7.61 -9.42
C SER A 54 6.88 -9.11 -9.25
N SER A 55 7.73 -9.52 -8.29
CA SER A 55 7.99 -10.94 -8.00
C SER A 55 6.98 -11.55 -7.03
N GLY A 56 5.95 -10.80 -6.62
CA GLY A 56 4.91 -11.26 -5.69
C GLY A 56 5.38 -11.36 -4.23
N LYS A 57 6.56 -10.83 -3.87
CA LYS A 57 7.10 -10.92 -2.50
C LYS A 57 6.13 -10.30 -1.47
N TYR A 58 5.37 -9.30 -1.88
CA TYR A 58 4.45 -8.55 -1.01
C TYR A 58 2.98 -8.99 -1.15
N ASP A 59 2.67 -10.03 -1.92
CA ASP A 59 1.27 -10.40 -2.18
C ASP A 59 0.51 -10.75 -0.90
N GLN A 60 1.13 -11.51 0.00
CA GLN A 60 0.52 -11.82 1.30
C GLN A 60 0.28 -10.58 2.16
N SER A 61 1.22 -9.63 2.17
CA SER A 61 1.12 -8.45 3.03
C SER A 61 0.19 -7.37 2.47
N ARG A 62 0.06 -7.24 1.13
CA ARG A 62 -0.86 -6.29 0.49
C ARG A 62 -2.29 -6.81 0.30
N GLN A 63 -2.52 -8.11 0.48
CA GLN A 63 -3.85 -8.68 0.35
C GLN A 63 -4.85 -8.00 1.30
N LEU A 64 -5.93 -7.49 0.72
CA LEU A 64 -7.04 -6.88 1.44
C LEU A 64 -8.03 -7.93 1.93
N SER A 65 -8.93 -7.52 2.82
CA SER A 65 -9.93 -8.40 3.45
C SER A 65 -10.94 -8.98 2.45
N ASP A 66 -11.11 -8.34 1.29
CA ASP A 66 -11.94 -8.83 0.18
C ASP A 66 -11.18 -9.76 -0.79
N GLY A 67 -9.90 -10.02 -0.54
CA GLY A 67 -9.03 -10.86 -1.35
C GLY A 67 -8.32 -10.15 -2.50
N SER A 68 -8.56 -8.86 -2.72
CA SER A 68 -7.85 -8.06 -3.73
C SER A 68 -6.41 -7.70 -3.30
N LEU A 69 -5.59 -7.25 -4.27
CA LEU A 69 -4.15 -6.93 -4.14
C LEU A 69 -3.81 -5.51 -4.61
#